data_AF-A0A940XIB6-F1
#
_entry.id   AF-A0A940XIB6-F1
#
_cell.length_a   1.000
_cell.length_b   1.000
_cell.length_c   1.000
_cell.angle_alpha   90.00
_cell.angle_beta   90.00
_cell.angle_gamma   90.00
#
_symmetry.space_group_name_H-M   'P 1'
#
loop_
_entity.id
_entity.type
_entity.pdbx_description
1 polymer ?
#
loop_
_entity_poly.entity_id
_entity_poly.type
_entity_poly.pdbx_seq_one_letter_code
_entity_poly.pdbx_strand_id
1 'polypeptide(L)'
;MSLLVVGLSHRSAPVSVLERVSLSADAQFKLVQDTVAAEPATEAALLATCNRIELYADVDKFHAGVAELSTLLAQHSGVGLDELTPHLYVHYEDRAVHHLFSVACGLDSMVVGEGQILGQIKDSLARAQDQHSAGRLLNDLFQQALRVGKRAHSETGIDRAGQSLVTFGLEQLAEGGDVETWARGKKVLVIGAGSMSSLAAATLARAGVAEITVANRTAERAERLAAILTEGGTGVRARAVPMDAVPHELTRADLAVSCTGATGLVLTAEAVAETVAARTGAPAELFPAARETGARDKGARETGARETGAAAETMPAARDGRTPAPAAEENCPLDLASVPSGFSVMGDAAVAGMDAATLEQHAAWAAGGTATERRESARRDQRGPGTDAELITALAATATSAGRVPERRRPEPVAEVPRPRPSLYLLDLAMPRDIDIAVHRLAGVRLVDIESLAEASADAPMASDVDQVRRIVGDEVTAFGAAQRAARITPTVVALRSMAADVVAGEMARLEGRLPGLDAKHRSEITQTVKRVVDKLLHAPTVRVKQLAAEPGGAGYADALRTLFDLDQETVASVSRAENSTEKNRGPA
;
A
#
# COMPACT_ATOMS: atom_id res chain seq x y z
N MET A 1 -17.04 3.27 17.52
CA MET A 1 -15.87 2.39 17.39
C MET A 1 -16.12 1.29 16.38
N SER A 2 -15.82 1.63 15.14
CA SER A 2 -15.81 0.76 13.98
C SER A 2 -14.52 1.01 13.22
N LEU A 3 -13.89 -0.06 12.75
CA LEU A 3 -12.65 0.01 11.99
C LEU A 3 -12.89 0.67 10.63
N LEU A 4 -12.04 1.63 10.28
CA LEU A 4 -12.04 2.32 9.00
C LEU A 4 -10.64 2.28 8.39
N VAL A 5 -10.58 2.07 7.08
CA VAL A 5 -9.35 2.19 6.28
C VAL A 5 -9.62 3.15 5.15
N VAL A 6 -8.77 4.16 5.04
CA VAL A 6 -8.73 5.08 3.90
C VAL A 6 -7.33 5.01 3.33
N GLY A 7 -7.22 4.77 2.03
CA GLY A 7 -5.92 4.65 1.40
C GLY A 7 -5.98 4.60 -0.11
N LEU A 8 -4.80 4.52 -0.70
CA LEU A 8 -4.60 4.30 -2.12
C LEU A 8 -3.50 3.26 -2.31
N SER A 9 -3.58 2.55 -3.43
CA SER A 9 -2.62 1.50 -3.79
C SER A 9 -2.34 1.52 -5.28
N HIS A 10 -1.38 0.72 -5.72
CA HIS A 10 -1.06 0.54 -7.15
C HIS A 10 -2.27 0.06 -7.99
N ARG A 11 -3.30 -0.52 -7.36
CA ARG A 11 -4.55 -0.90 -8.06
C ARG A 11 -5.50 0.27 -8.29
N SER A 12 -5.46 1.29 -7.42
CA SER A 12 -6.40 2.42 -7.45
C SER A 12 -5.79 3.73 -7.98
N ALA A 13 -4.48 3.86 -7.91
CA ALA A 13 -3.74 5.05 -8.31
C ALA A 13 -2.56 4.69 -9.22
N PRO A 14 -2.27 5.51 -10.25
CA PRO A 14 -1.04 5.36 -11.04
C PRO A 14 0.19 5.66 -10.17
N VAL A 15 1.35 5.12 -10.58
CA VAL A 15 2.61 5.27 -9.83
C VAL A 15 2.96 6.74 -9.61
N SER A 16 2.72 7.61 -10.58
CA SER A 16 2.99 9.05 -10.48
C SER A 16 2.23 9.75 -9.33
N VAL A 17 1.00 9.30 -9.02
CA VAL A 17 0.24 9.78 -7.86
C VAL A 17 0.81 9.19 -6.58
N LEU A 18 1.11 7.90 -6.56
CA LEU A 18 1.70 7.23 -5.39
C LEU A 18 3.06 7.83 -4.97
N GLU A 19 3.88 8.25 -5.93
CA GLU A 19 5.16 8.92 -5.67
C GLU A 19 4.98 10.27 -4.98
N ARG A 20 3.99 11.06 -5.42
CA ARG A 20 3.68 12.36 -4.84
C ARG A 20 3.05 12.25 -3.44
N VAL A 21 2.37 11.14 -3.18
CA VAL A 21 1.76 10.87 -1.88
C VAL A 21 2.74 10.16 -0.93
N SER A 22 3.91 9.76 -1.39
CA SER A 22 4.93 9.15 -0.54
C SER A 22 5.38 10.12 0.55
N LEU A 23 5.18 9.72 1.81
CA LEU A 23 5.44 10.56 2.97
C LEU A 23 6.83 10.30 3.54
N SER A 24 7.54 11.39 3.88
CA SER A 24 8.75 11.30 4.71
C SER A 24 8.42 10.73 6.10
N ALA A 25 9.41 10.17 6.81
CA ALA A 25 9.20 9.60 8.14
C ALA A 25 8.61 10.60 9.15
N ASP A 26 8.99 11.89 9.05
CA ASP A 26 8.45 12.96 9.89
C ASP A 26 6.98 13.28 9.54
N ALA A 27 6.64 13.30 8.25
CA ALA A 27 5.26 13.48 7.80
C ALA A 27 4.36 12.29 8.18
N GLN A 28 4.88 11.05 8.10
CA GLN A 28 4.18 9.85 8.57
C GLN A 28 3.86 9.94 10.07
N PHE A 29 4.82 10.39 10.88
CA PHE A 29 4.62 10.58 12.32
C PHE A 29 3.54 11.64 12.59
N LYS A 30 3.62 12.81 11.94
CA LYS A 30 2.65 13.89 12.12
C LYS A 30 1.23 13.49 11.70
N LEU A 31 1.09 12.82 10.55
CA LEU A 31 -0.20 12.33 10.06
C LEU A 31 -0.90 11.45 11.10
N VAL A 32 -0.19 10.49 11.68
CA VAL A 32 -0.75 9.57 12.68
C VAL A 32 -1.15 10.32 13.95
N GLN A 33 -0.31 11.24 14.43
CA GLN A 33 -0.61 12.06 15.62
C GLN A 33 -1.82 12.96 15.40
N ASP A 34 -1.89 13.64 14.25
CA ASP A 34 -3.03 14.50 13.90
C ASP A 34 -4.31 13.68 13.75
N THR A 35 -4.23 12.45 13.25
CA THR A 35 -5.37 11.54 13.15
C THR A 35 -5.93 11.19 14.53
N VAL A 36 -5.08 10.82 15.50
CA VAL A 36 -5.53 10.50 16.87
C VAL A 36 -5.99 11.74 17.64
N ALA A 37 -5.46 12.91 17.31
CA ALA A 37 -5.90 14.18 17.88
C ALA A 37 -7.26 14.63 17.34
N ALA A 38 -7.67 14.16 16.16
CA ALA A 38 -8.95 14.50 15.55
C ALA A 38 -10.10 13.76 16.25
N GLU A 39 -11.21 14.47 16.50
CA GLU A 39 -12.38 13.93 17.24
C GLU A 39 -12.99 12.62 16.70
N PRO A 40 -12.93 12.25 15.41
CA PRO A 40 -13.56 11.00 14.99
C PRO A 40 -12.73 9.75 15.27
N ALA A 41 -11.43 9.83 15.58
CA ALA A 41 -10.54 8.66 15.66
C ALA A 41 -9.93 8.44 17.05
N THR A 42 -10.05 7.23 17.59
CA THR A 42 -9.49 6.85 18.91
C THR A 42 -8.12 6.17 18.79
N GLU A 43 -7.93 5.40 17.73
CA GLU A 43 -6.68 4.70 17.43
C GLU A 43 -6.32 4.96 15.96
N ALA A 44 -5.03 5.04 15.63
CA ALA A 44 -4.56 5.16 14.25
C ALA A 44 -3.24 4.42 14.00
N ALA A 45 -3.13 3.80 12.84
CA ALA A 45 -1.92 3.18 12.32
C ALA A 45 -1.76 3.44 10.82
N LEU A 46 -0.53 3.69 10.39
CA LEU A 46 -0.21 3.95 8.98
C LEU A 46 0.60 2.80 8.39
N LEU A 47 0.10 2.22 7.29
CA LEU A 47 0.85 1.31 6.44
C LEU A 47 1.27 2.07 5.19
N ALA A 48 2.53 2.50 5.16
CA ALA A 48 3.14 3.19 4.04
C ALA A 48 4.30 2.36 3.48
N THR A 49 4.19 2.00 2.22
CA THR A 49 5.16 1.18 1.48
C THR A 49 5.42 1.84 0.10
N CYS A 50 6.29 1.26 -0.73
CA CYS A 50 6.14 1.44 -2.19
C CYS A 50 4.73 0.92 -2.57
N ASN A 51 4.06 1.17 -3.68
CA ASN A 51 2.75 0.54 -3.99
C ASN A 51 1.52 0.84 -3.09
N ARG A 52 1.60 1.35 -1.85
CA ARG A 52 0.41 1.75 -1.05
C ARG A 52 0.69 2.72 0.09
N ILE A 53 -0.33 3.49 0.42
CA ILE A 53 -0.45 4.25 1.67
C ILE A 53 -1.86 4.08 2.22
N GLU A 54 -1.96 3.57 3.44
CA GLU A 54 -3.22 3.20 4.06
C GLU A 54 -3.23 3.66 5.52
N LEU A 55 -4.25 4.45 5.86
CA LEU A 55 -4.50 4.92 7.21
C LEU A 55 -5.63 4.08 7.81
N TYR A 56 -5.27 3.28 8.81
CA TYR A 56 -6.18 2.46 9.61
C TYR A 56 -6.56 3.26 10.84
N ALA A 57 -7.85 3.41 11.12
CA ALA A 57 -8.33 4.09 12.32
C ALA A 57 -9.55 3.40 12.93
N ASP A 58 -9.69 3.50 14.25
CA ASP A 58 -10.95 3.21 14.94
C ASP A 58 -11.76 4.49 15.04
N VAL A 59 -12.92 4.53 14.37
CA VAL A 59 -13.76 5.73 14.30
C VAL A 59 -15.14 5.55 14.90
N ASP A 60 -15.70 6.65 15.41
CA ASP A 60 -17.06 6.64 15.96
C ASP A 60 -18.16 6.75 14.91
N LYS A 61 -17.91 7.55 13.87
CA LYS A 61 -18.87 7.79 12.78
C LYS A 61 -18.18 7.61 11.44
N PHE A 62 -18.77 6.77 10.59
CA PHE A 62 -18.24 6.45 9.26
C PHE A 62 -17.97 7.71 8.41
N HIS A 63 -19.01 8.52 8.13
CA HIS A 63 -18.89 9.67 7.22
C HIS A 63 -17.91 10.74 7.74
N ALA A 64 -17.93 11.02 9.05
CA ALA A 64 -17.02 11.99 9.65
C ALA A 64 -15.57 11.47 9.61
N GLY A 65 -15.36 10.18 9.90
CA GLY A 65 -14.05 9.55 9.79
C GLY A 65 -13.49 9.58 8.36
N VAL A 66 -14.28 9.21 7.36
CA VAL A 66 -13.83 9.22 5.96
C VAL A 66 -13.41 10.62 5.50
N ALA A 67 -14.23 11.64 5.80
CA ALA A 67 -13.93 13.02 5.42
C ALA A 67 -12.64 13.52 6.09
N GLU A 68 -12.48 13.26 7.38
CA GLU A 68 -11.33 13.72 8.15
C GLU A 68 -10.03 13.02 7.71
N LEU A 69 -10.03 11.69 7.63
CA LEU A 69 -8.86 10.90 7.22
C LEU A 69 -8.41 11.25 5.80
N SER A 70 -9.35 11.44 4.87
CA SER A 70 -9.02 11.85 3.50
C SER A 70 -8.40 13.25 3.45
N THR A 71 -8.92 14.17 4.27
CA THR A 71 -8.39 15.53 4.39
C THR A 71 -6.98 15.54 4.97
N LEU A 72 -6.73 14.78 6.03
CA LEU A 72 -5.41 14.66 6.65
C LEU A 72 -4.38 14.03 5.69
N LEU A 73 -4.77 12.98 4.95
CA LEU A 73 -3.92 12.40 3.91
C LEU A 73 -3.56 13.42 2.82
N ALA A 74 -4.53 14.22 2.36
CA ALA A 74 -4.28 15.29 1.38
C ALA A 74 -3.32 16.36 1.90
N GLN A 75 -3.52 16.83 3.13
CA GLN A 75 -2.68 17.84 3.75
C GLN A 75 -1.23 17.38 3.91
N HIS A 76 -1.00 16.17 4.43
CA HIS A 76 0.35 15.66 4.68
C HIS A 76 1.08 15.20 3.42
N SER A 77 0.35 14.79 2.38
CA SER A 77 0.94 14.46 1.08
C SER A 77 1.22 15.68 0.21
N GLY A 78 0.58 16.81 0.47
CA GLY A 78 0.66 18.00 -0.39
C GLY A 78 -0.07 17.82 -1.73
N VAL A 79 -0.90 16.79 -1.88
CA VAL A 79 -1.75 16.56 -3.04
C VAL A 79 -3.18 17.00 -2.70
N GLY A 80 -3.82 17.76 -3.60
CA GLY A 80 -5.16 18.27 -3.35
C GLY A 80 -6.19 17.16 -3.15
N LEU A 81 -7.18 17.39 -2.28
CA LEU A 81 -8.23 16.39 -1.98
C LEU A 81 -9.02 15.99 -3.23
N ASP A 82 -9.32 16.94 -4.12
CA ASP A 82 -10.02 16.68 -5.39
C ASP A 82 -9.23 15.76 -6.33
N GLU A 83 -7.89 15.83 -6.28
CA GLU A 83 -7.01 14.97 -7.05
C GLU A 83 -6.87 13.57 -6.43
N LEU A 84 -6.92 13.46 -5.09
CA LEU A 84 -6.81 12.18 -4.40
C LEU A 84 -8.12 11.38 -4.39
N THR A 85 -9.26 12.04 -4.25
CA THR A 85 -10.57 11.40 -4.06
C THR A 85 -10.89 10.32 -5.10
N PRO A 86 -10.62 10.49 -6.41
CA PRO A 86 -10.85 9.44 -7.42
C PRO A 86 -10.04 8.16 -7.21
N HIS A 87 -8.92 8.25 -6.49
CA HIS A 87 -7.97 7.17 -6.27
C HIS A 87 -8.05 6.55 -4.87
N LEU A 88 -8.75 7.20 -3.95
CA LEU A 88 -8.97 6.70 -2.59
C LEU A 88 -10.00 5.59 -2.59
N TYR A 89 -9.68 4.48 -1.93
CA TYR A 89 -10.66 3.48 -1.55
C TYR A 89 -10.90 3.53 -0.04
N VAL A 90 -12.10 3.08 0.34
CA VAL A 90 -12.55 3.06 1.72
C VAL A 90 -13.06 1.67 2.07
N HIS A 91 -12.56 1.12 3.17
CA HIS A 91 -13.05 -0.14 3.73
C HIS A 91 -13.50 0.06 5.17
N TYR A 92 -14.63 -0.55 5.51
CA TYR A 92 -15.28 -0.39 6.80
C TYR A 92 -15.54 -1.76 7.44
N GLU A 93 -15.30 -1.85 8.74
CA GLU A 93 -15.51 -3.04 9.57
C GLU A 93 -14.90 -4.30 8.95
N ASP A 94 -15.69 -5.34 8.70
CA ASP A 94 -15.21 -6.64 8.19
C ASP A 94 -14.45 -6.49 6.87
N ARG A 95 -14.80 -5.50 6.02
CA ARG A 95 -14.05 -5.24 4.78
C ARG A 95 -12.65 -4.70 5.06
N ALA A 96 -12.48 -3.88 6.09
CA ALA A 96 -11.17 -3.37 6.49
C ALA A 96 -10.28 -4.49 7.06
N VAL A 97 -10.87 -5.41 7.85
CA VAL A 97 -10.17 -6.60 8.35
C VAL A 97 -9.75 -7.50 7.18
N HIS A 98 -10.69 -7.79 6.28
CA HIS A 98 -10.42 -8.60 5.08
C HIS A 98 -9.31 -7.99 4.22
N HIS A 99 -9.34 -6.67 4.02
CA HIS A 99 -8.31 -5.95 3.28
C HIS A 99 -6.93 -6.15 3.91
N LEU A 100 -6.75 -5.86 5.21
CA LEU A 100 -5.45 -6.02 5.85
C LEU A 100 -4.96 -7.47 5.80
N PHE A 101 -5.84 -8.45 5.98
CA PHE A 101 -5.46 -9.87 5.89
C PHE A 101 -5.05 -10.25 4.47
N SER A 102 -5.75 -9.75 3.45
CA SER A 102 -5.40 -9.94 2.04
C SER A 102 -4.06 -9.31 1.69
N VAL A 103 -3.81 -8.11 2.20
CA VAL A 103 -2.51 -7.41 2.07
C VAL A 103 -1.41 -8.20 2.79
N ALA A 104 -1.63 -8.69 4.00
CA ALA A 104 -0.65 -9.48 4.76
C ALA A 104 -0.33 -10.83 4.09
N CYS A 105 -1.29 -11.41 3.37
CA CYS A 105 -1.09 -12.60 2.54
C CYS A 105 -0.42 -12.30 1.20
N GLY A 106 -0.18 -11.02 0.85
CA GLY A 106 0.42 -10.62 -0.42
C GLY A 106 -0.51 -10.76 -1.63
N LEU A 107 -1.83 -10.93 -1.44
CA LEU A 107 -2.80 -11.02 -2.54
C LEU A 107 -2.99 -9.69 -3.28
N ASP A 108 -2.84 -8.60 -2.55
CA ASP A 108 -2.94 -7.24 -3.06
C ASP A 108 -1.57 -6.60 -3.29
N SER A 109 -0.49 -7.37 -3.26
CA SER A 109 0.83 -6.91 -3.66
C SER A 109 0.97 -6.90 -5.20
N MET A 110 1.88 -6.08 -5.70
CA MET A 110 2.18 -6.01 -7.13
C MET A 110 2.73 -7.33 -7.67
N VAL A 111 3.58 -7.99 -6.88
CA VAL A 111 3.93 -9.40 -7.07
C VAL A 111 3.20 -10.20 -6.01
N VAL A 112 2.28 -11.06 -6.46
CA VAL A 112 1.42 -11.85 -5.59
C VAL A 112 2.26 -12.84 -4.79
N GLY A 113 2.12 -12.82 -3.45
CA GLY A 113 2.88 -13.71 -2.55
C GLY A 113 4.24 -13.18 -2.08
N GLU A 114 4.56 -11.92 -2.37
CA GLU A 114 5.76 -11.28 -1.86
C GLU A 114 5.76 -11.24 -0.31
N GLY A 115 6.70 -11.92 0.33
CA GLY A 115 6.79 -11.99 1.80
C GLY A 115 7.28 -10.72 2.51
N GLN A 116 7.65 -9.66 1.80
CA GLN A 116 8.19 -8.43 2.41
C GLN A 116 7.10 -7.61 3.11
N ILE A 117 5.86 -7.69 2.62
CA ILE A 117 4.72 -6.98 3.18
C ILE A 117 4.49 -7.36 4.65
N LEU A 118 4.75 -8.61 5.04
CA LEU A 118 4.68 -9.05 6.44
C LEU A 118 5.66 -8.29 7.33
N GLY A 119 6.88 -8.04 6.84
CA GLY A 119 7.87 -7.21 7.54
C GLY A 119 7.39 -5.77 7.68
N GLN A 120 6.86 -5.19 6.59
CA GLN A 120 6.36 -3.81 6.59
C GLN A 120 5.16 -3.61 7.52
N ILE A 121 4.22 -4.56 7.56
CA ILE A 121 3.09 -4.54 8.51
C ILE A 121 3.60 -4.62 9.96
N LYS A 122 4.59 -5.48 10.23
CA LYS A 122 5.21 -5.58 11.55
C LYS A 122 5.88 -4.26 11.96
N ASP A 123 6.62 -3.63 11.06
CA ASP A 123 7.29 -2.36 11.32
C ASP A 123 6.29 -1.20 11.48
N SER A 124 5.18 -1.20 10.73
CA SER A 124 4.08 -0.26 10.92
C SER A 124 3.39 -0.43 12.27
N LEU A 125 3.15 -1.67 12.71
CA LEU A 125 2.61 -1.92 14.05
C LEU A 125 3.57 -1.45 15.14
N ALA A 126 4.86 -1.78 15.04
CA ALA A 126 5.86 -1.36 16.01
C ALA A 126 5.90 0.18 16.13
N ARG A 127 5.90 0.89 15.00
CA ARG A 127 5.82 2.37 14.98
C ARG A 127 4.55 2.90 15.65
N ALA A 128 3.39 2.31 15.39
CA ALA A 128 2.14 2.74 16.01
C ALA A 128 2.11 2.47 17.53
N GLN A 129 2.75 1.38 17.98
CA GLN A 129 2.93 1.07 19.40
C GLN A 129 3.88 2.07 20.08
N ASP A 130 5.04 2.34 19.47
CA ASP A 130 6.02 3.31 19.99
C ASP A 130 5.43 4.71 20.10
N GLN A 131 4.55 5.09 19.16
CA GLN A 131 3.83 6.37 19.13
C GLN A 131 2.59 6.40 20.02
N HIS A 132 2.22 5.26 20.60
CA HIS A 132 1.01 5.08 21.42
C HIS A 132 -0.28 5.47 20.68
N SER A 133 -0.29 5.31 19.36
CA SER A 133 -1.43 5.58 18.49
C SER A 133 -2.26 4.32 18.19
N ALA A 134 -1.66 3.14 18.27
CA ALA A 134 -2.40 1.87 18.22
C ALA A 134 -2.84 1.48 19.64
N GLY A 135 -4.16 1.37 19.83
CA GLY A 135 -4.72 0.79 21.05
C GLY A 135 -4.97 -0.70 20.89
N ARG A 136 -5.99 -1.22 21.56
CA ARG A 136 -6.25 -2.66 21.61
C ARG A 136 -6.73 -3.18 20.26
N LEU A 137 -7.63 -2.45 19.61
CA LEU A 137 -8.28 -2.91 18.38
C LEU A 137 -7.25 -3.06 17.26
N LEU A 138 -6.46 -2.01 16.98
CA LEU A 138 -5.46 -2.05 15.92
C LEU A 138 -4.31 -3.01 16.24
N ASN A 139 -3.91 -3.13 17.52
CA ASN A 139 -2.87 -4.09 17.90
C ASN A 139 -3.31 -5.54 17.66
N ASP A 140 -4.51 -5.92 18.10
CA ASP A 140 -5.06 -7.27 17.89
C ASP A 140 -5.23 -7.56 16.40
N LEU A 141 -5.72 -6.58 15.63
CA LEU A 141 -5.90 -6.68 14.18
C LEU A 141 -4.58 -6.94 13.45
N PHE A 142 -3.55 -6.11 13.67
CA PHE A 142 -2.26 -6.26 12.97
C PHE A 142 -1.53 -7.53 13.40
N GLN A 143 -1.59 -7.91 14.68
CA GLN A 143 -1.01 -9.17 15.15
C GLN A 143 -1.70 -10.38 14.51
N GLN A 144 -3.03 -10.35 14.38
CA GLN A 144 -3.75 -11.40 13.67
C GLN A 144 -3.38 -11.42 12.20
N ALA A 145 -3.32 -10.27 11.52
CA ALA A 145 -2.89 -10.17 10.12
C ALA A 145 -1.52 -10.82 9.89
N LEU A 146 -0.55 -10.57 10.77
CA LEU A 146 0.78 -11.19 10.71
C LEU A 146 0.73 -12.72 10.87
N ARG A 147 -0.15 -13.25 11.73
CA ARG A 147 -0.33 -14.71 11.89
C ARG A 147 -0.98 -15.31 10.66
N VAL A 148 -2.04 -14.69 10.13
CA VAL A 148 -2.78 -15.13 8.95
C VAL A 148 -1.87 -15.14 7.72
N GLY A 149 -1.09 -14.08 7.50
CA GLY A 149 -0.15 -14.04 6.38
C GLY A 149 0.94 -15.10 6.50
N LYS A 150 1.55 -15.31 7.67
CA LYS A 150 2.52 -16.41 7.89
C LYS A 150 1.91 -17.78 7.61
N ARG A 151 0.68 -17.99 8.10
CA ARG A 151 -0.06 -19.24 7.89
C ARG A 151 -0.30 -19.48 6.39
N ALA A 152 -0.78 -18.48 5.66
CA ALA A 152 -0.99 -18.57 4.22
C ALA A 152 0.30 -18.92 3.45
N HIS A 153 1.43 -18.27 3.76
CA HIS A 153 2.72 -18.57 3.13
C HIS A 153 3.20 -20.00 3.46
N SER A 154 2.91 -20.51 4.67
CA SER A 154 3.30 -21.87 5.07
C SER A 154 2.38 -22.99 4.58
N GLU A 155 1.08 -22.73 4.41
CA GLU A 155 0.06 -23.72 4.07
C GLU A 155 -0.28 -23.75 2.56
N THR A 156 0.20 -22.78 1.79
CA THR A 156 -0.12 -22.64 0.36
C THR A 156 1.14 -22.53 -0.50
N GLY A 157 0.98 -22.68 -1.83
CA GLY A 157 2.06 -22.48 -2.80
C GLY A 157 2.37 -21.01 -3.12
N ILE A 158 1.74 -20.05 -2.43
CA ILE A 158 1.80 -18.64 -2.81
C ILE A 158 3.22 -18.05 -2.80
N ASP A 159 4.14 -18.61 -2.02
CA ASP A 159 5.55 -18.21 -1.99
C ASP A 159 6.30 -18.52 -3.30
N ARG A 160 5.90 -19.60 -4.00
CA ARG A 160 6.47 -19.92 -5.32
C ARG A 160 5.94 -18.98 -6.39
N ALA A 161 4.72 -18.50 -6.19
CA ALA A 161 4.12 -17.45 -6.97
C ALA A 161 4.81 -16.10 -6.70
N GLY A 162 5.11 -15.81 -5.44
CA GLY A 162 5.75 -14.59 -4.96
C GLY A 162 7.27 -14.61 -5.00
N GLN A 163 7.86 -15.05 -6.11
CA GLN A 163 9.28 -14.77 -6.35
C GLN A 163 9.54 -13.28 -6.07
N SER A 164 10.55 -12.96 -5.24
CA SER A 164 10.86 -11.57 -4.86
C SER A 164 10.81 -10.63 -6.06
N LEU A 165 10.28 -9.41 -5.90
CA LEU A 165 10.32 -8.33 -6.91
C LEU A 165 11.69 -8.21 -7.59
N VAL A 166 12.76 -8.46 -6.84
CA VAL A 166 14.13 -8.52 -7.36
C VAL A 166 14.27 -9.66 -8.38
N THR A 167 13.92 -10.89 -8.02
CA THR A 167 14.08 -12.06 -8.88
C THR A 167 13.22 -11.92 -10.13
N PHE A 168 11.96 -11.51 -9.98
CA PHE A 168 11.07 -11.23 -11.11
C PHE A 168 11.64 -10.11 -12.00
N GLY A 169 12.19 -9.05 -11.41
CA GLY A 169 12.93 -8.00 -12.11
C GLY A 169 14.09 -8.53 -12.95
N LEU A 170 14.87 -9.46 -12.39
CA LEU A 170 15.97 -10.09 -13.11
C LEU A 170 15.48 -11.02 -14.23
N GLU A 171 14.40 -11.77 -14.03
CA GLU A 171 13.77 -12.60 -15.08
C GLU A 171 13.28 -11.73 -16.25
N GLN A 172 12.66 -10.57 -15.96
CA GLN A 172 12.25 -9.62 -16.98
C GLN A 172 13.47 -9.07 -17.73
N LEU A 173 14.53 -8.68 -17.04
CA LEU A 173 15.79 -8.22 -17.65
C LEU A 173 16.49 -9.32 -18.47
N ALA A 174 16.34 -10.59 -18.09
CA ALA A 174 16.83 -11.76 -18.82
C ALA A 174 15.90 -12.20 -19.98
N GLU A 175 14.80 -11.48 -20.23
CA GLU A 175 13.82 -11.78 -21.30
C GLU A 175 13.20 -13.18 -21.16
N GLY A 176 13.00 -13.64 -19.92
CA GLY A 176 12.47 -14.97 -19.61
C GLY A 176 13.48 -16.11 -19.76
N GLY A 177 14.76 -15.80 -20.01
CA GLY A 177 15.86 -16.76 -19.95
C GLY A 177 16.26 -17.12 -18.51
N ASP A 178 17.11 -18.14 -18.38
CA ASP A 178 17.68 -18.53 -17.09
C ASP A 178 18.53 -17.39 -16.48
N VAL A 179 18.10 -16.87 -15.33
CA VAL A 179 18.71 -15.72 -14.66
C VAL A 179 20.15 -16.03 -14.24
N GLU A 180 20.45 -17.25 -13.81
CA GLU A 180 21.82 -17.62 -13.41
C GLU A 180 22.79 -17.57 -14.59
N THR A 181 22.38 -18.13 -15.73
CA THR A 181 23.18 -18.08 -16.96
C THR A 181 23.34 -16.66 -17.46
N TRP A 182 22.28 -15.85 -17.41
CA TRP A 182 22.32 -14.45 -17.82
C TRP A 182 23.19 -13.59 -16.90
N ALA A 183 23.08 -13.75 -15.58
CA ALA A 183 23.80 -12.94 -14.59
C ALA A 183 25.29 -13.29 -14.49
N ARG A 184 25.67 -14.52 -14.86
CA ARG A 184 27.04 -15.01 -14.73
C ARG A 184 28.05 -14.10 -15.41
N GLY A 185 29.10 -13.72 -14.67
CA GLY A 185 30.20 -12.93 -15.20
C GLY A 185 29.93 -11.42 -15.30
N LYS A 186 28.70 -10.96 -15.07
CA LYS A 186 28.33 -9.54 -15.14
C LYS A 186 28.87 -8.76 -13.93
N LYS A 187 29.13 -7.48 -14.15
CA LYS A 187 29.45 -6.49 -13.10
C LYS A 187 28.19 -5.73 -12.73
N VAL A 188 27.88 -5.66 -11.45
CA VAL A 188 26.65 -5.04 -10.96
C VAL A 188 26.96 -3.87 -10.04
N LEU A 189 26.25 -2.77 -10.24
CA LEU A 189 26.21 -1.63 -9.34
C LEU A 189 24.90 -1.67 -8.55
N VAL A 190 24.98 -1.76 -7.22
CA VAL A 190 23.81 -1.67 -6.33
C VAL A 190 23.82 -0.29 -5.69
N ILE A 191 22.76 0.48 -5.92
CA ILE A 191 22.60 1.83 -5.40
C ILE A 191 21.63 1.76 -4.20
N GLY A 192 22.18 2.05 -3.02
CA GLY A 192 21.55 1.88 -1.73
C GLY A 192 22.14 0.72 -0.93
N ALA A 193 21.94 0.76 0.38
CA ALA A 193 22.30 -0.30 1.32
C ALA A 193 21.14 -0.60 2.29
N GLY A 194 19.91 -0.47 1.80
CA GLY A 194 18.70 -0.81 2.55
C GLY A 194 18.42 -2.31 2.57
N SER A 195 17.30 -2.72 3.17
CA SER A 195 16.83 -4.12 3.15
C SER A 195 16.65 -4.63 1.72
N MET A 196 16.03 -3.81 0.85
CA MET A 196 15.85 -4.11 -0.57
C MET A 196 17.16 -4.24 -1.33
N SER A 197 18.07 -3.29 -1.18
CA SER A 197 19.40 -3.34 -1.80
C SER A 197 20.20 -4.56 -1.34
N SER A 198 20.07 -4.93 -0.05
CA SER A 198 20.73 -6.10 0.52
C SER A 198 20.18 -7.40 -0.06
N LEU A 199 18.85 -7.50 -0.19
CA LEU A 199 18.21 -8.64 -0.84
C LEU A 199 18.59 -8.73 -2.33
N ALA A 200 18.59 -7.60 -3.03
CA ALA A 200 19.00 -7.53 -4.42
C ALA A 200 20.44 -8.02 -4.61
N ALA A 201 21.37 -7.48 -3.81
CA ALA A 201 22.76 -7.89 -3.85
C ALA A 201 22.95 -9.37 -3.49
N ALA A 202 22.24 -9.89 -2.49
CA ALA A 202 22.31 -11.30 -2.11
C ALA A 202 21.74 -12.24 -3.17
N THR A 203 20.64 -11.85 -3.84
CA THR A 203 20.06 -12.61 -4.95
C THR A 203 21.00 -12.62 -6.15
N LEU A 204 21.58 -11.48 -6.52
CA LEU A 204 22.58 -11.39 -7.58
C LEU A 204 23.86 -12.19 -7.28
N ALA A 205 24.34 -12.15 -6.03
CA ALA A 205 25.48 -12.95 -5.62
C ALA A 205 25.22 -14.45 -5.77
N ARG A 206 24.01 -14.93 -5.42
CA ARG A 206 23.60 -16.32 -5.65
C ARG A 206 23.46 -16.66 -7.13
N ALA A 207 23.03 -15.70 -7.96
CA ALA A 207 22.94 -15.86 -9.41
C ALA A 207 24.32 -15.92 -10.12
N GLY A 208 25.43 -15.71 -9.41
CA GLY A 208 26.79 -15.91 -9.94
C GLY A 208 27.41 -14.72 -10.66
N VAL A 209 27.00 -13.49 -10.32
CA VAL A 209 27.66 -12.26 -10.82
C VAL A 209 29.13 -12.21 -10.41
N ALA A 210 29.98 -11.57 -11.21
CA ALA A 210 31.43 -11.54 -10.96
C ALA A 210 31.85 -10.47 -9.95
N GLU A 211 31.13 -9.35 -9.91
CA GLU A 211 31.49 -8.19 -9.11
C GLU A 211 30.24 -7.41 -8.71
N ILE A 212 30.13 -7.04 -7.43
CA ILE A 212 29.09 -6.16 -6.90
C ILE A 212 29.74 -4.92 -6.31
N THR A 213 29.42 -3.75 -6.86
CA THR A 213 29.81 -2.47 -6.29
C THR A 213 28.59 -1.88 -5.57
N VAL A 214 28.70 -1.58 -4.27
CA VAL A 214 27.61 -1.02 -3.47
C VAL A 214 27.85 0.47 -3.26
N ALA A 215 27.00 1.31 -3.82
CA ALA A 215 27.02 2.76 -3.61
C ALA A 215 25.98 3.16 -2.56
N ASN A 216 26.35 3.97 -1.58
CA ASN A 216 25.38 4.48 -0.61
C ASN A 216 25.80 5.84 -0.04
N ARG A 217 24.81 6.65 0.38
CA ARG A 217 25.07 7.92 1.08
C ARG A 217 25.85 7.73 2.39
N THR A 218 25.54 6.65 3.11
CA THR A 218 26.24 6.29 4.36
C THR A 218 27.24 5.19 4.05
N ALA A 219 28.54 5.53 4.02
CA ALA A 219 29.63 4.61 3.65
C ALA A 219 29.64 3.33 4.51
N GLU A 220 29.51 3.46 5.84
CA GLU A 220 29.51 2.32 6.77
C GLU A 220 28.47 1.23 6.41
N ARG A 221 27.29 1.63 5.91
CA ARG A 221 26.25 0.66 5.51
C ARG A 221 26.62 -0.08 4.24
N ALA A 222 27.23 0.60 3.27
CA ALA A 222 27.72 -0.02 2.04
C ALA A 222 28.89 -0.97 2.33
N GLU A 223 29.83 -0.55 3.17
CA GLU A 223 30.96 -1.39 3.61
C GLU A 223 30.48 -2.65 4.32
N ARG A 224 29.51 -2.52 5.23
CA ARG A 224 28.91 -3.68 5.92
C ARG A 224 28.27 -4.65 4.95
N LEU A 225 27.49 -4.16 3.98
CA LEU A 225 26.86 -5.03 2.98
C LEU A 225 27.91 -5.72 2.10
N ALA A 226 28.94 -5.00 1.66
CA ALA A 226 30.03 -5.57 0.88
C ALA A 226 30.82 -6.65 1.66
N ALA A 227 31.05 -6.44 2.97
CA ALA A 227 31.67 -7.45 3.84
C ALA A 227 30.82 -8.72 3.92
N ILE A 228 29.51 -8.59 4.20
CA ILE A 228 28.57 -9.72 4.27
C ILE A 228 28.57 -10.54 2.97
N LEU A 229 28.58 -9.86 1.81
CA LEU A 229 28.60 -10.54 0.50
C LEU A 229 29.90 -11.28 0.24
N THR A 230 31.03 -10.72 0.67
CA THR A 230 32.36 -11.32 0.51
C THR A 230 32.54 -12.54 1.43
N GLU A 231 31.99 -12.46 2.65
CA GLU A 231 32.03 -13.55 3.64
C GLU A 231 31.02 -14.67 3.35
N GLY A 232 29.97 -14.38 2.58
CA GLY A 232 28.85 -15.29 2.29
C GLY A 232 29.16 -16.51 1.42
N GLY A 233 30.42 -16.74 1.04
CA GLY A 233 30.86 -17.96 0.36
C GLY A 233 30.42 -18.12 -1.10
N THR A 234 29.84 -17.08 -1.71
CA THR A 234 29.38 -17.09 -3.12
C THR A 234 30.50 -16.83 -4.13
N GLY A 235 31.70 -16.44 -3.67
CA GLY A 235 32.85 -16.13 -4.52
C GLY A 235 32.76 -14.79 -5.27
N VAL A 236 31.73 -13.98 -4.98
CA VAL A 236 31.56 -12.64 -5.57
C VAL A 236 32.58 -11.66 -5.02
N ARG A 237 33.14 -10.79 -5.86
CA ARG A 237 33.95 -9.66 -5.40
C ARG A 237 33.01 -8.50 -5.07
N ALA A 238 32.93 -8.10 -3.80
CA ALA A 238 32.13 -6.95 -3.40
C ALA A 238 33.01 -5.78 -2.93
N ARG A 239 32.66 -4.55 -3.33
CA ARG A 239 33.28 -3.32 -2.79
C ARG A 239 32.25 -2.25 -2.52
N ALA A 240 32.52 -1.38 -1.55
CA ALA A 240 31.73 -0.18 -1.28
C ALA A 240 32.34 1.03 -1.99
N VAL A 241 31.48 1.92 -2.48
CA VAL A 241 31.86 3.22 -3.07
C VAL A 241 30.96 4.34 -2.53
N PRO A 242 31.44 5.58 -2.47
CA PRO A 242 30.59 6.72 -2.15
C PRO A 242 29.59 7.02 -3.27
N MET A 243 28.50 7.72 -2.92
CA MET A 243 27.38 7.99 -3.83
C MET A 243 27.76 8.88 -5.03
N ASP A 244 28.75 9.75 -4.86
CA ASP A 244 29.30 10.61 -5.92
C ASP A 244 30.05 9.83 -7.02
N ALA A 245 30.49 8.60 -6.72
CA ALA A 245 31.16 7.73 -7.68
C ALA A 245 30.18 6.98 -8.60
N VAL A 246 28.85 7.07 -8.37
CA VAL A 246 27.83 6.35 -9.13
C VAL A 246 27.94 6.58 -10.65
N PRO A 247 28.07 7.82 -11.19
CA PRO A 247 28.19 8.04 -12.63
C PRO A 247 29.41 7.33 -13.24
N HIS A 248 30.54 7.33 -12.53
CA HIS A 248 31.75 6.65 -13.00
C HIS A 248 31.58 5.13 -12.99
N GLU A 249 31.05 4.56 -11.91
CA GLU A 249 30.84 3.12 -11.80
C GLU A 249 29.77 2.61 -12.77
N LEU A 250 28.79 3.44 -13.11
CA LEU A 250 27.77 3.11 -14.11
C LEU A 250 28.39 2.87 -15.49
N THR A 251 29.54 3.48 -15.83
CA THR A 251 30.24 3.20 -17.10
C THR A 251 30.80 1.77 -17.20
N ARG A 252 31.04 1.12 -16.05
CA ARG A 252 31.69 -0.19 -15.92
C ARG A 252 30.73 -1.32 -15.59
N ALA A 253 29.53 -0.98 -15.12
CA ALA A 253 28.51 -1.94 -14.70
C ALA A 253 27.69 -2.42 -15.89
N ASP A 254 27.43 -3.72 -15.99
CA ASP A 254 26.49 -4.28 -16.96
C ASP A 254 25.04 -4.11 -16.51
N LEU A 255 24.82 -4.15 -15.19
CA LEU A 255 23.53 -3.97 -14.53
C LEU A 255 23.68 -2.95 -13.39
N ALA A 256 22.74 -2.02 -13.26
CA ALA A 256 22.57 -1.26 -12.03
C ALA A 256 21.21 -1.55 -11.40
N VAL A 257 21.19 -1.77 -10.08
CA VAL A 257 19.97 -1.96 -9.30
C VAL A 257 19.85 -0.81 -8.31
N SER A 258 18.78 -0.03 -8.40
CA SER A 258 18.51 1.08 -7.48
C SER A 258 17.36 0.73 -6.54
N CYS A 259 17.61 0.85 -5.24
CA CYS A 259 16.59 0.68 -4.20
C CYS A 259 16.80 1.71 -3.07
N THR A 260 16.95 2.99 -3.39
CA THR A 260 17.17 4.01 -2.37
C THR A 260 15.87 4.56 -1.79
N GLY A 261 15.96 5.20 -0.63
CA GLY A 261 14.88 6.00 -0.05
C GLY A 261 15.10 7.50 -0.29
N ALA A 262 15.66 7.87 -1.44
CA ALA A 262 15.83 9.27 -1.81
C ALA A 262 14.48 9.91 -2.16
N THR A 263 14.31 11.19 -1.85
CA THR A 263 13.10 11.96 -2.18
C THR A 263 13.19 12.61 -3.55
N GLY A 264 14.03 12.08 -4.45
CA GLY A 264 14.31 12.64 -5.77
C GLY A 264 15.20 11.71 -6.60
N LEU A 265 15.39 12.06 -7.88
CA LEU A 265 16.12 11.22 -8.83
C LEU A 265 17.60 11.09 -8.45
N VAL A 266 18.08 9.85 -8.39
CA VAL A 266 19.49 9.50 -8.25
C VAL A 266 20.17 9.43 -9.62
N LEU A 267 19.45 8.96 -10.64
CA LEU A 267 19.93 8.87 -12.02
C LEU A 267 18.99 9.61 -12.97
N THR A 268 19.46 10.73 -13.52
CA THR A 268 18.75 11.47 -14.57
C THR A 268 18.94 10.82 -15.94
N ALA A 269 18.00 11.04 -16.86
CA ALA A 269 18.13 10.50 -18.21
C ALA A 269 19.39 11.03 -18.95
N GLU A 270 19.77 12.28 -18.67
CA GLU A 270 20.99 12.90 -19.21
C GLU A 270 22.25 12.17 -18.72
N ALA A 271 22.38 11.91 -17.42
CA ALA A 271 23.52 11.20 -16.86
C ALA A 271 23.63 9.76 -17.39
N VAL A 272 22.50 9.08 -17.57
CA VAL A 272 22.46 7.74 -18.17
C VAL A 272 22.88 7.80 -19.66
N ALA A 273 22.40 8.79 -20.42
CA ALA A 273 22.76 8.96 -21.82
C ALA A 273 24.27 9.25 -22.00
N GLU A 274 24.85 10.11 -21.17
CA GLU A 274 26.30 10.39 -21.14
C GLU A 274 27.10 9.13 -20.84
N THR A 275 26.64 8.32 -19.87
CA THR A 275 27.27 7.05 -19.51
C THR A 275 27.27 6.09 -20.68
N VAL A 276 26.15 5.96 -21.39
CA VAL A 276 26.04 5.08 -22.56
C VAL A 276 26.91 5.57 -23.71
N ALA A 277 26.99 6.88 -23.93
CA ALA A 277 27.88 7.46 -24.93
C ALA A 277 29.37 7.26 -24.60
N ALA A 278 29.73 7.31 -23.31
CA ALA A 278 31.08 7.04 -22.83
C ALA A 278 31.45 5.55 -22.89
N ARG A 279 30.47 4.64 -23.01
CA ARG A 279 30.69 3.22 -23.26
C ARG A 279 31.03 3.02 -24.74
N THR A 280 32.31 3.06 -25.07
CA THR A 280 32.80 2.74 -26.42
C THR A 280 32.62 1.24 -26.68
N GLY A 281 31.63 0.89 -27.50
CA GLY A 281 31.16 -0.49 -27.68
C GLY A 281 32.10 -1.43 -28.44
N ALA A 282 32.36 -2.60 -27.84
CA ALA A 282 32.23 -3.94 -28.45
C ALA A 282 32.28 -5.00 -27.32
N PRO A 283 31.53 -6.12 -27.38
CA PRO A 283 31.87 -7.29 -26.60
C PRO A 283 33.21 -7.81 -27.14
N ALA A 284 34.27 -7.67 -26.34
CA ALA A 284 35.60 -8.07 -26.76
C ALA A 284 35.64 -9.60 -26.98
N GLU A 285 35.66 -10.01 -28.25
CA GLU A 285 36.16 -11.33 -28.62
C GLU A 285 37.60 -11.49 -28.12
N LEU A 286 37.87 -12.63 -27.50
CA LEU A 286 39.21 -13.06 -27.06
C LEU A 286 40.19 -13.06 -28.24
N PHE A 287 41.28 -12.29 -28.15
CA PHE A 287 42.49 -12.47 -28.97
C PHE A 287 43.78 -12.19 -28.15
N PRO A 288 44.93 -12.76 -28.58
CA PRO A 288 45.75 -13.61 -27.72
C PRO A 288 46.98 -12.90 -27.14
N ALA A 289 47.57 -13.54 -26.13
CA ALA A 289 48.81 -13.16 -25.48
C ALA A 289 49.95 -12.84 -26.45
N ALA A 290 50.56 -11.66 -26.30
CA ALA A 290 51.86 -11.37 -26.88
C ALA A 290 52.69 -10.42 -25.99
N ARG A 291 53.63 -11.06 -25.28
CA ARG A 291 55.05 -10.70 -25.12
C ARG A 291 55.46 -9.43 -24.36
N GLU A 292 56.17 -9.73 -23.28
CA GLU A 292 57.18 -8.93 -22.60
C GLU A 292 58.09 -8.12 -23.54
N THR A 293 58.34 -6.86 -23.17
CA THR A 293 59.62 -6.10 -23.15
C THR A 293 59.22 -4.66 -22.80
N GLY A 294 59.85 -3.86 -21.96
CA GLY A 294 61.04 -3.95 -21.13
C GLY A 294 61.30 -2.52 -20.62
N ALA A 295 61.36 -2.37 -19.30
CA ALA A 295 62.23 -1.50 -18.51
C ALA A 295 62.46 0.02 -18.82
N ARG A 296 62.46 0.78 -17.70
CA ARG A 296 63.18 2.04 -17.37
C ARG A 296 62.49 3.36 -17.71
N ASP A 297 62.66 4.47 -16.99
CA ASP A 297 63.13 4.84 -15.63
C ASP A 297 63.09 6.40 -15.60
N LYS A 298 62.86 7.01 -14.43
CA LYS A 298 63.06 8.44 -14.04
C LYS A 298 62.24 9.53 -14.77
N GLY A 299 61.78 10.61 -14.15
CA GLY A 299 62.02 11.19 -12.82
C GLY A 299 62.04 12.74 -12.93
N ALA A 300 61.64 13.42 -11.84
CA ALA A 300 61.75 14.86 -11.54
C ALA A 300 60.72 15.82 -12.23
N ARG A 301 59.82 16.49 -11.50
CA ARG A 301 59.94 17.67 -10.59
C ARG A 301 60.22 18.99 -11.32
N GLU A 302 59.30 19.95 -11.17
CA GLU A 302 59.47 21.39 -10.83
C GLU A 302 58.11 22.09 -11.04
N THR A 303 57.37 22.49 -9.99
CA THR A 303 57.39 23.78 -9.27
C THR A 303 57.04 25.01 -10.11
N GLY A 304 55.97 25.70 -9.70
CA GLY A 304 56.03 27.17 -9.54
C GLY A 304 54.97 28.02 -10.24
N ALA A 305 54.35 28.87 -9.41
CA ALA A 305 53.86 30.23 -9.70
C ALA A 305 52.38 30.45 -10.09
N ARG A 306 51.72 31.15 -9.16
CA ARG A 306 50.51 31.97 -9.29
C ARG A 306 50.78 33.21 -10.16
N GLU A 307 49.76 33.66 -10.89
CA GLU A 307 49.43 35.06 -11.22
C GLU A 307 47.98 35.04 -11.76
N THR A 308 46.96 35.46 -11.00
CA THR A 308 46.31 36.80 -11.01
C THR A 308 46.23 37.50 -12.37
N GLY A 309 45.01 37.62 -12.92
CA GLY A 309 44.70 38.52 -14.04
C GLY A 309 43.24 38.42 -14.46
N ALA A 310 42.44 39.43 -14.12
CA ALA A 310 41.05 39.59 -14.51
C ALA A 310 40.93 40.44 -15.79
N ALA A 311 40.05 40.03 -16.71
CA ALA A 311 39.34 40.83 -17.73
C ALA A 311 38.27 39.88 -18.33
N ALA A 312 36.95 40.06 -18.25
CA ALA A 312 36.06 41.17 -18.58
C ALA A 312 35.92 41.43 -20.10
N GLU A 313 34.99 40.71 -20.75
CA GLU A 313 34.24 41.15 -21.95
C GLU A 313 32.79 40.61 -21.85
N THR A 314 31.83 41.41 -21.38
CA THR A 314 30.80 42.17 -22.15
C THR A 314 29.99 41.40 -23.20
N MET A 315 28.73 41.10 -22.88
CA MET A 315 27.61 41.02 -23.82
C MET A 315 26.48 41.96 -23.34
N PRO A 316 25.78 42.71 -24.22
CA PRO A 316 24.84 43.74 -23.81
C PRO A 316 23.42 43.21 -23.59
N ALA A 317 22.66 43.96 -22.79
CA ALA A 317 21.28 43.69 -22.44
C ALA A 317 20.27 44.54 -23.26
N ALA A 318 19.14 43.90 -23.56
CA ALA A 318 17.73 44.36 -23.49
C ALA A 318 17.16 45.43 -24.44
N ARG A 319 15.82 45.27 -24.62
CA ARG A 319 14.75 46.11 -25.24
C ARG A 319 14.39 45.72 -26.67
N ASP A 320 13.13 45.60 -27.10
CA ASP A 320 11.81 46.00 -26.57
C ASP A 320 10.73 45.08 -27.15
N GLY A 321 9.57 45.02 -26.48
CA GLY A 321 8.39 44.29 -26.93
C GLY A 321 7.65 44.95 -28.08
N ARG A 322 7.04 44.13 -28.95
CA ARG A 322 5.79 44.44 -29.65
C ARG A 322 5.15 43.18 -30.22
N THR A 323 3.87 43.02 -29.90
CA THR A 323 2.90 42.09 -30.48
C THR A 323 2.88 42.17 -32.01
N PRO A 324 2.50 41.09 -32.70
CA PRO A 324 1.22 41.18 -33.41
C PRO A 324 0.40 39.88 -33.42
N ALA A 325 -0.92 40.04 -33.41
CA ALA A 325 -1.91 39.16 -34.03
C ALA A 325 -2.85 40.09 -34.85
N PRO A 326 -3.86 39.62 -35.62
CA PRO A 326 -4.22 38.27 -36.08
C PRO A 326 -4.56 38.22 -37.60
N ALA A 327 -4.74 37.01 -38.18
CA ALA A 327 -5.61 36.65 -39.33
C ALA A 327 -5.07 35.36 -39.98
N ALA A 328 -5.83 34.44 -40.57
CA ALA A 328 -7.22 33.95 -40.52
C ALA A 328 -7.24 32.72 -41.47
N GLU A 329 -8.40 32.06 -41.59
CA GLU A 329 -8.76 30.92 -42.47
C GLU A 329 -8.51 29.52 -41.89
N GLU A 330 -9.42 28.54 -42.00
CA GLU A 330 -10.87 28.44 -42.19
C GLU A 330 -11.16 26.92 -42.14
N ASN A 331 -12.37 26.52 -41.74
CA ASN A 331 -12.91 25.14 -41.78
C ASN A 331 -12.53 24.15 -40.67
N CYS A 332 -13.07 24.37 -39.47
CA CYS A 332 -13.38 23.27 -38.54
C CYS A 332 -14.82 23.45 -38.01
N PRO A 333 -15.77 22.54 -38.28
CA PRO A 333 -17.16 22.72 -37.90
C PRO A 333 -17.42 22.00 -36.56
N LEU A 334 -16.80 22.41 -35.46
CA LEU A 334 -17.14 21.91 -34.13
C LEU A 334 -16.95 23.00 -33.07
N ASP A 335 -18.08 23.51 -32.58
CA ASP A 335 -18.17 24.39 -31.42
C ASP A 335 -17.93 23.56 -30.14
N LEU A 336 -16.77 23.76 -29.50
CA LEU A 336 -16.34 23.01 -28.30
C LEU A 336 -16.79 23.68 -26.98
N ALA A 337 -17.76 24.58 -27.00
CA ALA A 337 -18.22 25.27 -25.79
C ALA A 337 -19.44 24.62 -25.09
N SER A 338 -19.88 23.41 -25.44
CA SER A 338 -21.09 22.81 -24.85
C SER A 338 -21.01 21.31 -24.52
N VAL A 339 -19.95 20.86 -23.82
CA VAL A 339 -19.91 19.51 -23.23
C VAL A 339 -19.92 19.61 -21.70
N PRO A 340 -20.95 19.11 -21.00
CA PRO A 340 -20.87 18.92 -19.55
C PRO A 340 -19.86 17.82 -19.24
N SER A 341 -18.92 18.08 -18.34
CA SER A 341 -17.99 17.09 -17.81
C SER A 341 -18.74 16.04 -16.98
N GLY A 342 -18.85 14.81 -17.47
CA GLY A 342 -19.53 13.75 -16.71
C GLY A 342 -19.68 12.40 -17.39
N PHE A 343 -18.84 12.05 -18.37
CA PHE A 343 -18.90 10.72 -19.00
C PHE A 343 -17.49 10.17 -19.24
N SER A 344 -17.14 9.12 -18.49
CA SER A 344 -16.00 8.26 -18.81
C SER A 344 -16.52 7.10 -19.66
N VAL A 345 -15.96 6.97 -20.87
CA VAL A 345 -16.27 5.89 -21.81
C VAL A 345 -15.28 4.75 -21.60
N MET A 346 -15.60 3.84 -20.68
CA MET A 346 -15.15 2.44 -20.66
C MET A 346 -16.18 1.62 -19.88
N GLY A 347 -17.28 1.27 -20.53
CA GLY A 347 -18.32 0.43 -19.97
C GLY A 347 -18.52 -0.78 -20.86
N ASP A 348 -17.91 -1.90 -20.49
CA ASP A 348 -18.39 -3.24 -20.87
C ASP A 348 -17.97 -4.36 -19.88
N ALA A 349 -17.33 -4.03 -18.74
CA ALA A 349 -16.99 -5.02 -17.70
C ALA A 349 -17.71 -4.79 -16.36
N ALA A 350 -18.58 -3.79 -16.23
CA ALA A 350 -19.11 -3.36 -14.94
C ALA A 350 -20.51 -3.88 -14.56
N VAL A 351 -21.17 -4.71 -15.40
CA VAL A 351 -22.58 -5.10 -15.16
C VAL A 351 -22.84 -6.60 -15.28
N ALA A 352 -21.83 -7.43 -15.07
CA ALA A 352 -22.06 -8.85 -14.85
C ALA A 352 -22.41 -9.11 -13.38
N GLY A 353 -23.71 -9.10 -13.05
CA GLY A 353 -24.23 -9.70 -11.81
C GLY A 353 -24.86 -8.79 -10.76
N MET A 354 -25.30 -7.57 -11.09
CA MET A 354 -25.98 -6.69 -10.13
C MET A 354 -27.51 -6.81 -10.21
N ASP A 355 -28.17 -6.80 -9.05
CA ASP A 355 -29.63 -6.79 -8.95
C ASP A 355 -30.23 -5.39 -9.22
N ALA A 356 -31.51 -5.37 -9.57
CA ALA A 356 -32.23 -4.15 -9.95
C ALA A 356 -32.34 -3.11 -8.82
N ALA A 357 -32.27 -3.53 -7.55
CA ALA A 357 -32.35 -2.64 -6.40
C ALA A 357 -31.07 -1.81 -6.22
N THR A 358 -29.92 -2.37 -6.59
CA THR A 358 -28.62 -1.69 -6.55
C THR A 358 -28.52 -0.57 -7.60
N LEU A 359 -29.19 -0.73 -8.74
CA LEU A 359 -29.27 0.30 -9.79
C LEU A 359 -30.10 1.53 -9.36
N GLU A 360 -31.16 1.33 -8.57
CA GLU A 360 -31.99 2.44 -8.08
C GLU A 360 -31.27 3.32 -7.03
N GLN A 361 -30.40 2.72 -6.21
CA GLN A 361 -29.59 3.48 -5.25
C GLN A 361 -28.51 4.35 -5.91
N HIS A 362 -27.93 3.89 -7.02
CA HIS A 362 -26.99 4.69 -7.81
C HIS A 362 -27.68 5.88 -8.49
N ALA A 363 -28.93 5.73 -8.92
CA ALA A 363 -29.71 6.83 -9.50
C ALA A 363 -30.06 7.93 -8.47
N ALA A 364 -30.18 7.57 -7.19
CA ALA A 364 -30.51 8.51 -6.11
C ALA A 364 -29.37 9.50 -5.78
N TRP A 365 -28.12 9.15 -6.09
CA TRP A 365 -26.94 9.98 -5.77
C TRP A 365 -26.71 11.13 -6.77
N ALA A 366 -27.32 11.09 -7.95
CA ALA A 366 -27.14 12.08 -9.02
C ALA A 366 -28.15 13.26 -9.01
N ALA A 367 -29.10 13.31 -8.09
CA ALA A 367 -30.30 14.16 -8.21
C ALA A 367 -30.43 15.26 -7.13
N GLY A 368 -29.47 16.20 -7.05
CA GLY A 368 -29.51 17.36 -6.15
C GLY A 368 -30.07 18.65 -6.79
N GLY A 369 -31.35 18.69 -7.19
CA GLY A 369 -31.98 19.90 -7.77
C GLY A 369 -33.44 20.12 -7.34
N THR A 370 -33.80 21.37 -7.05
CA THR A 370 -35.02 21.82 -6.35
C THR A 370 -36.35 21.58 -7.09
N ALA A 371 -37.41 21.38 -6.31
CA ALA A 371 -38.66 20.70 -6.69
C ALA A 371 -39.73 21.52 -7.44
N THR A 372 -39.44 22.72 -7.96
CA THR A 372 -40.50 23.61 -8.45
C THR A 372 -40.61 23.70 -9.98
N GLU A 373 -39.60 23.28 -10.74
CA GLU A 373 -39.62 23.28 -12.22
C GLU A 373 -40.11 21.96 -12.83
N ARG A 374 -40.29 20.91 -12.02
CA ARG A 374 -40.61 19.55 -12.52
C ARG A 374 -42.07 19.31 -12.91
N ARG A 375 -43.01 20.21 -12.58
CA ARG A 375 -44.44 19.97 -12.84
C ARG A 375 -44.91 20.33 -14.25
N GLU A 376 -44.13 21.07 -15.03
CA GLU A 376 -44.50 21.43 -16.42
C GLU A 376 -43.81 20.57 -17.49
N SER A 377 -42.64 20.01 -17.23
CA SER A 377 -41.91 19.14 -18.18
C SER A 377 -42.47 17.70 -18.26
N ALA A 378 -43.04 17.18 -17.15
CA ALA A 378 -43.55 15.80 -17.07
C ALA A 378 -44.85 15.52 -17.87
N ARG A 379 -45.36 16.50 -18.63
CA ARG A 379 -46.51 16.29 -19.54
C ARG A 379 -46.12 16.17 -21.01
N ARG A 380 -44.83 16.26 -21.38
CA ARG A 380 -44.41 16.35 -22.79
C ARG A 380 -43.66 15.17 -23.40
N ASP A 381 -43.21 14.20 -22.60
CA ASP A 381 -42.59 12.97 -23.14
C ASP A 381 -43.32 11.72 -22.62
N GLN A 382 -44.43 11.38 -23.27
CA GLN A 382 -44.90 10.00 -23.33
C GLN A 382 -44.40 9.40 -24.64
N ARG A 383 -43.13 8.98 -24.68
CA ARG A 383 -42.65 8.04 -25.71
C ARG A 383 -42.99 6.63 -25.24
N GLY A 384 -43.92 6.00 -25.95
CA GLY A 384 -44.32 4.63 -25.66
C GLY A 384 -43.27 3.61 -26.16
N PRO A 385 -43.26 2.39 -25.60
CA PRO A 385 -42.31 1.34 -25.94
C PRO A 385 -42.31 0.89 -27.42
N GLY A 386 -43.29 1.31 -28.22
CA GLY A 386 -43.32 1.07 -29.67
C GLY A 386 -42.31 1.91 -30.46
N THR A 387 -42.00 3.12 -30.00
CA THR A 387 -41.07 4.05 -30.68
C THR A 387 -39.61 3.57 -30.59
N ASP A 388 -39.24 2.90 -29.49
CA ASP A 388 -37.91 2.35 -29.31
C ASP A 388 -37.67 1.11 -30.19
N ALA A 389 -38.72 0.31 -30.40
CA ALA A 389 -38.66 -0.83 -31.32
C ALA A 389 -38.47 -0.39 -32.78
N GLU A 390 -39.11 0.69 -33.22
CA GLU A 390 -38.91 1.26 -34.55
C GLU A 390 -37.51 1.85 -34.72
N LEU A 391 -36.97 2.50 -33.69
CA LEU A 391 -35.59 3.04 -33.71
C LEU A 391 -34.54 1.93 -33.75
N ILE A 392 -34.72 0.85 -32.98
CA ILE A 392 -33.83 -0.31 -33.02
C ILE A 392 -33.90 -1.00 -34.38
N THR A 393 -35.09 -1.11 -34.97
CA THR A 393 -35.27 -1.70 -36.30
C THR A 393 -34.68 -0.82 -37.39
N ALA A 394 -34.83 0.50 -37.29
CA ALA A 394 -34.20 1.46 -38.20
C ALA A 394 -32.68 1.45 -38.07
N LEU A 395 -32.13 1.34 -36.86
CA LEU A 395 -30.69 1.24 -36.61
C LEU A 395 -30.12 -0.08 -37.15
N ALA A 396 -30.84 -1.20 -36.96
CA ALA A 396 -30.46 -2.50 -37.52
C ALA A 396 -30.50 -2.50 -39.06
N ALA A 397 -31.52 -1.88 -39.67
CA ALA A 397 -31.59 -1.70 -41.12
C ALA A 397 -30.46 -0.80 -41.66
N THR A 398 -30.11 0.26 -40.92
CA THR A 398 -29.01 1.16 -41.28
C THR A 398 -27.66 0.43 -41.19
N ALA A 399 -27.42 -0.35 -40.14
CA ALA A 399 -26.22 -1.19 -39.99
C ALA A 399 -26.10 -2.28 -41.07
N THR A 400 -27.22 -2.76 -41.61
CA THR A 400 -27.24 -3.75 -42.69
C THR A 400 -26.98 -3.12 -44.07
N SER A 401 -27.39 -1.86 -44.26
CA SER A 401 -27.20 -1.11 -45.52
C SER A 401 -25.83 -0.40 -45.62
N ALA A 402 -25.28 0.04 -44.49
CA ALA A 402 -23.93 0.59 -44.38
C ALA A 402 -22.95 -0.56 -44.10
N GLY A 403 -22.68 -1.36 -45.14
CA GLY A 403 -21.80 -2.52 -45.06
C GLY A 403 -20.52 -2.21 -44.27
N ARG A 404 -20.34 -2.92 -43.15
CA ARG A 404 -19.21 -2.87 -42.21
C ARG A 404 -18.87 -1.47 -41.70
N VAL A 405 -19.14 -1.24 -40.41
CA VAL A 405 -18.40 -0.25 -39.61
C VAL A 405 -16.91 -0.47 -39.91
N PRO A 406 -16.17 0.54 -40.40
CA PRO A 406 -14.74 0.38 -40.56
C PRO A 406 -14.19 0.20 -39.14
N GLU A 407 -13.79 -1.03 -38.81
CA GLU A 407 -12.90 -1.25 -37.68
C GLU A 407 -11.84 -0.17 -37.76
N ARG A 408 -11.69 0.64 -36.70
CA ARG A 408 -10.53 1.52 -36.58
C ARG A 408 -9.33 0.62 -36.83
N ARG A 409 -8.72 0.76 -37.99
CA ARG A 409 -7.54 0.01 -38.40
C ARG A 409 -6.58 0.17 -37.24
N ARG A 410 -6.38 -0.92 -36.48
CA ARG A 410 -5.36 -0.99 -35.44
C ARG A 410 -4.11 -0.43 -36.13
N PRO A 411 -3.51 0.67 -35.64
CA PRO A 411 -2.37 1.24 -36.34
C PRO A 411 -1.43 0.07 -36.61
N GLU A 412 -1.11 -0.16 -37.89
CA GLU A 412 -0.14 -1.19 -38.25
C GLU A 412 1.04 -0.95 -37.32
N PRO A 413 1.52 -1.99 -36.59
CA PRO A 413 2.62 -1.79 -35.66
C PRO A 413 3.72 -1.13 -36.46
N VAL A 414 4.00 0.15 -36.15
CA VAL A 414 5.09 0.87 -36.77
C VAL A 414 6.28 -0.03 -36.56
N ALA A 415 6.87 -0.52 -37.66
CA ALA A 415 7.98 -1.46 -37.58
C ALA A 415 8.99 -0.87 -36.60
N GLU A 416 9.08 -1.47 -35.40
CA GLU A 416 9.96 -0.97 -34.38
C GLU A 416 11.36 -1.02 -34.98
N VAL A 417 11.99 0.15 -35.11
CA VAL A 417 13.41 0.21 -35.47
C VAL A 417 14.11 -0.73 -34.49
N PRO A 418 14.79 -1.80 -34.95
CA PRO A 418 15.37 -2.79 -34.06
C PRO A 418 16.28 -2.06 -33.08
N ARG A 419 15.87 -2.00 -31.81
CA ARG A 419 16.67 -1.31 -30.80
C ARG A 419 17.99 -2.08 -30.69
N PRO A 420 19.15 -1.40 -30.68
CA PRO A 420 20.42 -2.07 -30.47
C PRO A 420 20.35 -2.84 -29.15
N ARG A 421 21.00 -4.03 -29.10
CA ARG A 421 21.04 -4.84 -27.88
C ARG A 421 21.49 -3.97 -26.70
N PRO A 422 20.77 -4.02 -25.56
CA PRO A 422 21.10 -3.16 -24.43
C PRO A 422 22.50 -3.45 -23.91
N SER A 423 23.28 -2.37 -23.80
CA SER A 423 24.65 -2.35 -23.28
C SER A 423 24.68 -2.09 -21.77
N LEU A 424 23.58 -1.58 -21.21
CA LEU A 424 23.34 -1.31 -19.81
C LEU A 424 21.91 -1.71 -19.44
N TYR A 425 21.79 -2.49 -18.37
CA TYR A 425 20.52 -2.89 -17.78
C TYR A 425 20.31 -2.10 -16.48
N LEU A 426 19.10 -1.64 -16.24
CA LEU A 426 18.72 -0.88 -15.05
C LEU A 426 17.50 -1.53 -14.43
N LEU A 427 17.55 -1.76 -13.12
CA LEU A 427 16.45 -2.24 -12.31
C LEU A 427 16.13 -1.18 -11.26
N ASP A 428 15.01 -0.49 -11.39
CA ASP A 428 14.54 0.49 -10.41
C ASP A 428 13.45 -0.11 -9.53
N LEU A 429 13.76 -0.28 -8.25
CA LEU A 429 12.85 -0.78 -7.22
C LEU A 429 12.62 0.27 -6.12
N ALA A 430 12.96 1.54 -6.36
CA ALA A 430 12.77 2.62 -5.41
C ALA A 430 11.39 3.27 -5.52
N MET A 431 10.95 3.87 -4.41
CA MET A 431 9.71 4.64 -4.37
C MET A 431 9.82 5.77 -3.33
N PRO A 432 9.85 7.06 -3.74
CA PRO A 432 9.80 7.56 -5.12
C PRO A 432 10.92 7.03 -6.04
N ARG A 433 10.72 7.02 -7.37
CA ARG A 433 11.69 6.45 -8.31
C ARG A 433 13.07 7.10 -8.19
N ASP A 434 14.10 6.26 -8.28
CA ASP A 434 15.48 6.73 -8.31
C ASP A 434 15.91 7.10 -9.74
N ILE A 435 15.31 6.47 -10.75
CA ILE A 435 15.69 6.61 -12.15
C ILE A 435 14.61 7.36 -12.91
N ASP A 436 15.04 8.32 -13.72
CA ASP A 436 14.14 9.08 -14.59
C ASP A 436 13.42 8.18 -15.61
N ILE A 437 12.10 8.33 -15.74
CA ILE A 437 11.28 7.57 -16.69
C ILE A 437 11.70 7.80 -18.15
N ALA A 438 12.30 8.95 -18.46
CA ALA A 438 12.78 9.25 -19.81
C ALA A 438 13.87 8.26 -20.28
N VAL A 439 14.50 7.52 -19.36
CA VAL A 439 15.48 6.46 -19.66
C VAL A 439 14.88 5.32 -20.50
N HIS A 440 13.58 5.03 -20.40
CA HIS A 440 12.90 4.04 -21.26
C HIS A 440 13.02 4.32 -22.76
N ARG A 441 13.31 5.58 -23.12
CA ARG A 441 13.43 6.05 -24.51
C ARG A 441 14.88 6.03 -25.02
N LEU A 442 15.86 5.76 -24.16
CA LEU A 442 17.28 5.76 -24.54
C LEU A 442 17.64 4.47 -25.30
N ALA A 443 18.35 4.62 -26.41
CA ALA A 443 18.86 3.48 -27.17
C ALA A 443 20.02 2.81 -26.43
N GLY A 444 20.06 1.47 -26.44
CA GLY A 444 21.13 0.70 -25.79
C GLY A 444 21.01 0.60 -24.26
N VAL A 445 19.90 1.04 -23.68
CA VAL A 445 19.54 0.86 -22.27
C VAL A 445 18.25 0.08 -22.16
N ARG A 446 18.16 -0.80 -21.16
CA ARG A 446 16.90 -1.43 -20.78
C ARG A 446 16.62 -1.15 -19.30
N LEU A 447 15.55 -0.41 -19.06
CA LEU A 447 15.04 -0.14 -17.72
C LEU A 447 13.87 -1.08 -17.44
N VAL A 448 13.92 -1.75 -16.29
CA VAL A 448 12.79 -2.43 -15.69
C VAL A 448 12.53 -1.72 -14.37
N ASP A 449 11.38 -1.07 -14.28
CA ASP A 449 10.91 -0.42 -13.06
C ASP A 449 9.74 -1.19 -12.46
N ILE A 450 9.29 -0.74 -11.29
CA ILE A 450 8.14 -1.30 -10.59
C ILE A 450 6.89 -1.36 -11.50
N GLU A 451 6.63 -0.33 -12.31
CA GLU A 451 5.48 -0.29 -13.22
C GLU A 451 5.55 -1.37 -14.31
N SER A 452 6.72 -1.52 -14.94
CA SER A 452 6.98 -2.56 -15.94
C SER A 452 6.79 -3.97 -15.35
N LEU A 453 7.14 -4.17 -14.07
CA LEU A 453 6.93 -5.44 -13.37
C LEU A 453 5.45 -5.69 -13.08
N ALA A 454 4.69 -4.66 -12.69
CA ALA A 454 3.25 -4.79 -12.46
C ALA A 454 2.53 -5.31 -13.70
N GLU A 455 2.86 -4.77 -14.87
CA GLU A 455 2.27 -5.17 -16.15
C GLU A 455 2.60 -6.62 -16.50
N ALA A 456 3.86 -7.03 -16.32
CA ALA A 456 4.31 -8.38 -16.66
C ALA A 456 3.77 -9.46 -15.71
N SER A 457 3.46 -9.10 -14.45
CA SER A 457 2.94 -10.05 -13.47
C SER A 457 1.45 -10.39 -13.66
N ALA A 458 0.69 -9.61 -14.43
CA ALA A 458 -0.75 -9.80 -14.60
C ALA A 458 -1.13 -11.10 -15.35
N ASP A 459 -0.20 -11.69 -16.10
CA ASP A 459 -0.44 -12.85 -16.98
C ASP A 459 -0.03 -14.22 -16.38
N ALA A 460 0.39 -14.28 -15.11
CA ALA A 460 0.89 -15.53 -14.49
C ALA A 460 -0.23 -16.50 -14.02
N PRO A 461 -0.12 -17.82 -14.29
CA PRO A 461 -1.14 -18.81 -13.89
C PRO A 461 -1.04 -19.13 -12.38
N MET A 462 -1.83 -18.43 -11.55
CA MET A 462 -1.81 -18.55 -10.07
C MET A 462 -3.18 -18.84 -9.42
N ALA A 463 -4.21 -19.15 -10.20
CA ALA A 463 -5.59 -19.12 -9.72
C ALA A 463 -5.90 -20.03 -8.52
N SER A 464 -5.38 -21.26 -8.48
CA SER A 464 -5.74 -22.23 -7.42
C SER A 464 -5.13 -21.90 -6.04
N ASP A 465 -3.89 -21.41 -6.01
CA ASP A 465 -3.21 -21.04 -4.76
C ASP A 465 -3.81 -19.76 -4.19
N VAL A 466 -4.13 -18.79 -5.05
CA VAL A 466 -4.85 -17.57 -4.67
C VAL A 466 -6.21 -17.89 -4.07
N ASP A 467 -6.96 -18.83 -4.64
CA ASP A 467 -8.26 -19.24 -4.11
C ASP A 467 -8.15 -19.96 -2.76
N GLN A 468 -7.08 -20.72 -2.52
CA GLN A 468 -6.81 -21.29 -1.19
C GLN A 468 -6.52 -20.20 -0.17
N VAL A 469 -5.71 -19.20 -0.50
CA VAL A 469 -5.41 -18.07 0.40
C VAL A 469 -6.66 -17.25 0.69
N ARG A 470 -7.50 -16.97 -0.31
CA ARG A 470 -8.79 -16.28 -0.12
C ARG A 470 -9.71 -17.00 0.86
N ARG A 471 -9.73 -18.34 0.85
CA ARG A 471 -10.46 -19.14 1.85
C ARG A 471 -9.89 -18.96 3.25
N ILE A 472 -8.57 -19.03 3.40
CA ILE A 472 -7.91 -18.78 4.70
C ILE A 472 -8.27 -17.39 5.22
N VAL A 473 -8.21 -16.36 4.37
CA VAL A 473 -8.59 -14.99 4.75
C VAL A 473 -10.05 -14.92 5.17
N GLY A 474 -10.98 -15.50 4.41
CA GLY A 474 -12.41 -15.49 4.74
C GLY A 474 -12.74 -16.16 6.09
N ASP A 475 -12.12 -17.30 6.37
CA ASP A 475 -12.27 -18.01 7.64
C ASP A 475 -11.76 -17.17 8.82
N GLU A 476 -10.61 -16.52 8.64
CA GLU A 476 -9.96 -15.70 9.67
C GLU A 476 -10.69 -14.38 9.92
N VAL A 477 -11.24 -13.74 8.88
CA VAL A 477 -12.11 -12.56 9.04
C VAL A 477 -13.33 -12.92 9.87
N THR A 478 -13.96 -14.06 9.56
CA THR A 478 -15.13 -14.56 10.31
C THR A 478 -14.77 -14.81 11.78
N ALA A 479 -13.63 -15.46 12.03
CA ALA A 479 -13.13 -15.74 13.37
C ALA A 479 -12.79 -14.45 14.15
N PHE A 480 -12.13 -13.49 13.50
CA PHE A 480 -11.78 -12.20 14.10
C PHE A 480 -13.02 -11.39 14.46
N GLY A 481 -14.00 -11.30 13.55
CA GLY A 481 -15.27 -10.62 13.82
C GLY A 481 -16.03 -11.25 14.99
N ALA A 482 -16.06 -12.58 15.07
CA ALA A 482 -16.66 -13.30 16.20
C ALA A 482 -15.96 -12.99 17.53
N ALA A 483 -14.62 -12.97 17.54
CA ALA A 483 -13.83 -12.61 18.70
C ALA A 483 -14.08 -11.16 19.14
N GLN A 484 -14.16 -10.22 18.20
CA GLN A 484 -14.42 -8.81 18.50
C GLN A 484 -15.81 -8.61 19.11
N ARG A 485 -16.86 -9.25 18.55
CA ARG A 485 -18.21 -9.19 19.11
C ARG A 485 -18.26 -9.77 20.54
N ALA A 486 -17.58 -10.88 20.80
CA ALA A 486 -17.49 -11.45 22.14
C ALA A 486 -16.74 -10.53 23.12
N ALA A 487 -15.71 -9.81 22.67
CA ALA A 487 -14.99 -8.83 23.47
C ALA A 487 -15.88 -7.64 23.87
N ARG A 488 -16.70 -7.11 22.95
CA ARG A 488 -17.66 -6.00 23.21
C ARG A 488 -18.66 -6.32 24.34
N ILE A 489 -18.99 -7.59 24.54
CA ILE A 489 -19.94 -8.04 25.58
C ILE A 489 -19.30 -8.14 26.97
N THR A 490 -17.97 -8.33 27.04
CA THR A 490 -17.27 -8.63 28.29
C THR A 490 -17.48 -7.58 29.38
N PRO A 491 -17.40 -6.26 29.11
CA PRO A 491 -17.69 -5.23 30.13
C PRO A 491 -19.11 -5.31 30.69
N THR A 492 -20.10 -5.62 29.86
CA THR A 492 -21.50 -5.80 30.29
C THR A 492 -21.64 -7.00 31.23
N VAL A 493 -20.93 -8.09 30.96
CA VAL A 493 -20.89 -9.28 31.83
C VAL A 493 -20.21 -8.97 33.17
N VAL A 494 -19.14 -8.17 33.15
CA VAL A 494 -18.45 -7.74 34.38
C VAL A 494 -19.35 -6.83 35.21
N ALA A 495 -20.02 -5.85 34.59
CA ALA A 495 -20.98 -4.98 35.27
C ALA A 495 -22.13 -5.77 35.92
N LEU A 496 -22.69 -6.76 35.22
CA LEU A 496 -23.71 -7.66 35.76
C LEU A 496 -23.22 -8.41 37.02
N ARG A 497 -21.97 -8.91 37.00
CA ARG A 497 -21.38 -9.60 38.16
C ARG A 497 -21.13 -8.64 39.32
N SER A 498 -20.74 -7.40 39.05
CA SER A 498 -20.58 -6.37 40.09
C SER A 498 -21.90 -6.04 40.76
N MET A 499 -22.94 -5.77 39.97
CA MET A 499 -24.29 -5.53 40.49
C MET A 499 -24.78 -6.68 41.38
N ALA A 500 -24.55 -7.92 40.95
CA ALA A 500 -24.91 -9.09 41.75
C ALA A 500 -24.12 -9.19 43.06
N ALA A 501 -22.83 -8.83 43.05
CA ALA A 501 -22.02 -8.77 44.25
C ALA A 501 -22.53 -7.70 45.23
N ASP A 502 -22.97 -6.54 44.73
CA ASP A 502 -23.54 -5.46 45.52
C ASP A 502 -24.87 -5.86 46.17
N VAL A 503 -25.73 -6.58 45.43
CA VAL A 503 -26.96 -7.17 45.99
C VAL A 503 -26.63 -8.16 47.12
N VAL A 504 -25.64 -9.04 46.93
CA VAL A 504 -25.21 -9.98 47.97
C VAL A 504 -24.68 -9.22 49.20
N ALA A 505 -23.86 -8.20 49.01
CA ALA A 505 -23.33 -7.38 50.10
C ALA A 505 -24.45 -6.68 50.88
N GLY A 506 -25.44 -6.11 50.18
CA GLY A 506 -26.61 -5.48 50.79
C GLY A 506 -27.46 -6.45 51.62
N GLU A 507 -27.68 -7.67 51.13
CA GLU A 507 -28.42 -8.70 51.87
C GLU A 507 -27.64 -9.21 53.09
N MET A 508 -26.32 -9.31 53.00
CA MET A 508 -25.50 -9.67 54.17
C MET A 508 -25.51 -8.58 55.24
N ALA A 509 -25.51 -7.30 54.87
CA ALA A 509 -25.66 -6.20 55.81
C ALA A 509 -27.05 -6.19 56.50
N ARG A 510 -28.12 -6.50 55.75
CA ARG A 510 -29.47 -6.67 56.31
C ARG A 510 -29.54 -7.84 57.29
N LEU A 511 -28.87 -8.96 56.98
CA LEU A 511 -28.79 -10.12 57.86
C LEU A 511 -28.10 -9.76 59.17
N GLU A 512 -27.01 -9.01 59.11
CA GLU A 512 -26.27 -8.54 60.28
C GLU A 512 -27.14 -7.66 61.20
N GLY A 513 -27.91 -6.73 60.63
CA GLY A 513 -28.84 -5.89 61.40
C GLY A 513 -29.98 -6.68 62.05
N ARG A 514 -30.45 -7.77 61.43
CA ARG A 514 -31.55 -8.61 61.96
C ARG A 514 -31.09 -9.67 62.96
N LEU A 515 -29.86 -10.14 62.85
CA LEU A 515 -29.27 -11.20 63.68
C LEU A 515 -27.90 -10.77 64.23
N PRO A 516 -27.85 -9.79 65.14
CA PRO A 516 -26.59 -9.26 65.67
C PRO A 516 -25.79 -10.30 66.49
N GLY A 517 -26.44 -11.36 66.98
CA GLY A 517 -25.81 -12.45 67.75
C GLY A 517 -25.20 -13.58 66.92
N LEU A 518 -25.16 -13.46 65.59
CA LEU A 518 -24.63 -14.51 64.72
C LEU A 518 -23.09 -14.58 64.80
N ASP A 519 -22.56 -15.78 65.08
CA ASP A 519 -21.12 -16.05 65.09
C ASP A 519 -20.48 -15.81 63.71
N ALA A 520 -19.24 -15.32 63.69
CA ALA A 520 -18.48 -14.98 62.49
C ALA A 520 -18.29 -16.19 61.56
N LYS A 521 -18.14 -17.39 62.12
CA LYS A 521 -18.03 -18.64 61.34
C LYS A 521 -19.31 -18.92 60.56
N HIS A 522 -20.47 -18.82 61.22
CA HIS A 522 -21.76 -19.03 60.57
C HIS A 522 -22.06 -17.93 59.56
N ARG A 523 -21.70 -16.67 59.85
CA ARG A 523 -21.81 -15.57 58.89
C ARG A 523 -21.02 -15.85 57.60
N SER A 524 -19.77 -16.29 57.73
CA SER A 524 -18.93 -16.63 56.58
C SER A 524 -19.52 -17.77 55.73
N GLU A 525 -20.03 -18.82 56.37
CA GLU A 525 -20.65 -19.96 55.65
C GLU A 525 -21.92 -19.53 54.88
N ILE A 526 -22.74 -18.67 55.49
CA ILE A 526 -23.93 -18.10 54.82
C ILE A 526 -23.52 -17.25 53.63
N THR A 527 -22.55 -16.35 53.80
CA THR A 527 -22.02 -15.51 52.70
C THR A 527 -21.48 -16.37 51.56
N GLN A 528 -20.69 -17.40 51.85
CA GLN A 528 -20.18 -18.32 50.81
C GLN A 528 -21.30 -19.12 50.14
N THR A 529 -22.36 -19.47 50.87
CA THR A 529 -23.50 -20.19 50.30
C THR A 529 -24.26 -19.29 49.33
N VAL A 530 -24.58 -18.06 49.73
CA VAL A 530 -25.26 -17.07 48.87
C VAL A 530 -24.41 -16.74 47.65
N LYS A 531 -23.11 -16.49 47.83
CA LYS A 531 -22.19 -16.25 46.70
C LYS A 531 -22.15 -17.41 45.72
N ARG A 532 -22.06 -18.66 46.22
CA ARG A 532 -22.10 -19.87 45.38
C ARG A 532 -23.41 -20.00 44.59
N VAL A 533 -24.55 -19.63 45.18
CA VAL A 533 -25.85 -19.63 44.48
C VAL A 533 -25.85 -18.60 43.37
N VAL A 534 -25.46 -17.36 43.65
CA VAL A 534 -25.40 -16.27 42.66
C VAL A 534 -24.42 -16.60 41.53
N ASP A 535 -23.22 -17.09 41.85
CA ASP A 535 -22.23 -17.49 40.85
C ASP A 535 -22.77 -18.59 39.93
N LYS A 536 -23.49 -19.59 40.47
CA LYS A 536 -24.14 -20.64 39.68
C LYS A 536 -25.25 -20.10 38.79
N LEU A 537 -26.07 -19.17 39.29
CA LEU A 537 -27.15 -18.54 38.51
C LEU A 537 -26.62 -17.69 37.36
N LEU A 538 -25.51 -16.98 37.56
CA LEU A 538 -24.91 -16.10 36.54
C LEU A 538 -23.97 -16.82 35.58
N HIS A 539 -23.40 -17.97 35.94
CA HIS A 539 -22.44 -18.67 35.08
C HIS A 539 -23.04 -19.05 33.72
N ALA A 540 -24.17 -19.77 33.69
CA ALA A 540 -24.75 -20.23 32.42
C ALA A 540 -25.24 -19.08 31.51
N PRO A 541 -25.98 -18.05 32.01
CA PRO A 541 -26.37 -16.91 31.18
C PRO A 541 -25.19 -16.10 30.65
N THR A 542 -24.15 -15.86 31.47
CA THR A 542 -22.98 -15.08 31.04
C THR A 542 -22.15 -15.80 29.99
N VAL A 543 -21.99 -17.12 30.09
CA VAL A 543 -21.34 -17.93 29.05
C VAL A 543 -22.19 -17.97 27.78
N ARG A 544 -23.50 -18.17 27.91
CA ARG A 544 -24.39 -18.29 26.75
C ARG A 544 -24.48 -16.99 25.97
N VAL A 545 -24.52 -15.84 26.64
CA VAL A 545 -24.53 -14.54 25.96
C VAL A 545 -23.22 -14.28 25.21
N LYS A 546 -22.06 -14.66 25.77
CA LYS A 546 -20.79 -14.55 25.03
C LYS A 546 -20.76 -15.43 23.78
N GLN A 547 -21.33 -16.64 23.84
CA GLN A 547 -21.44 -17.53 22.68
C GLN A 547 -22.38 -16.97 21.61
N LEU A 548 -23.58 -16.57 22.01
CA LEU A 548 -24.59 -16.04 21.09
C LEU A 548 -24.17 -14.70 20.47
N ALA A 549 -23.35 -13.91 21.16
CA ALA A 549 -22.79 -12.69 20.62
C ALA A 549 -21.70 -12.91 19.58
N ALA A 550 -21.02 -14.05 19.62
CA ALA A 550 -20.03 -14.42 18.60
C ALA A 550 -20.71 -14.74 17.25
N GLU A 551 -21.98 -15.13 17.25
CA GLU A 551 -22.77 -15.43 16.06
C GLU A 551 -23.20 -14.16 15.29
N PRO A 552 -23.39 -14.23 13.95
CA PRO A 552 -23.92 -13.12 13.16
C PRO A 552 -25.31 -12.68 13.67
N GLY A 553 -25.49 -11.38 13.90
CA GLY A 553 -26.73 -10.82 14.48
C GLY A 553 -26.77 -10.77 16.01
N GLY A 554 -25.71 -11.25 16.70
CA GLY A 554 -25.63 -11.29 18.16
C GLY A 554 -25.45 -9.93 18.87
N ALA A 555 -25.40 -8.81 18.14
CA ALA A 555 -25.22 -7.47 18.71
C ALA A 555 -26.32 -7.09 19.71
N GLY A 556 -27.56 -7.54 19.47
CA GLY A 556 -28.71 -7.25 20.34
C GLY A 556 -28.66 -7.92 21.72
N TYR A 557 -27.82 -8.93 21.94
CA TYR A 557 -27.76 -9.61 23.24
C TYR A 557 -27.08 -8.78 24.34
N ALA A 558 -26.14 -7.90 23.96
CA ALA A 558 -25.54 -6.97 24.91
C ALA A 558 -26.59 -5.96 25.41
N ASP A 559 -27.38 -5.40 24.49
CA ASP A 559 -28.43 -4.45 24.82
C ASP A 559 -29.56 -5.12 25.60
N ALA A 560 -29.95 -6.34 25.23
CA ALA A 560 -30.91 -7.12 26.00
C ALA A 560 -30.44 -7.34 27.45
N LEU A 561 -29.16 -7.64 27.70
CA LEU A 561 -28.64 -7.74 29.07
C LEU A 561 -28.71 -6.42 29.81
N ARG A 562 -28.36 -5.31 29.16
CA ARG A 562 -28.43 -3.98 29.78
C ARG A 562 -29.86 -3.64 30.18
N THR A 563 -30.82 -3.88 29.30
CA THR A 563 -32.24 -3.61 29.55
C THR A 563 -32.84 -4.55 30.60
N LEU A 564 -32.53 -5.86 30.55
CA LEU A 564 -33.11 -6.85 31.46
C LEU A 564 -32.64 -6.67 32.91
N PHE A 565 -31.42 -6.17 33.10
CA PHE A 565 -30.80 -6.02 34.42
C PHE A 565 -30.59 -4.56 34.83
N ASP A 566 -31.12 -3.60 34.07
CA ASP A 566 -31.00 -2.15 34.32
C ASP A 566 -29.56 -1.72 34.63
N LEU A 567 -28.61 -2.21 33.81
CA LEU A 567 -27.19 -1.94 34.02
C LEU A 567 -26.86 -0.50 33.59
N ASP A 568 -26.46 0.32 34.55
CA ASP A 568 -26.06 1.71 34.33
C ASP A 568 -24.89 1.82 33.34
N GLN A 569 -25.02 2.73 32.37
CA GLN A 569 -24.02 2.99 31.34
C GLN A 569 -22.71 3.52 31.94
N GLU A 570 -22.76 4.28 33.04
CA GLU A 570 -21.55 4.75 33.73
C GLU A 570 -20.79 3.60 34.41
N THR A 571 -21.52 2.61 34.95
CA THR A 571 -20.93 1.40 35.55
C THR A 571 -20.25 0.53 34.48
N VAL A 572 -20.86 0.37 33.30
CA VAL A 572 -20.22 -0.35 32.18
C VAL A 572 -19.00 0.41 31.65
N ALA A 573 -19.11 1.74 31.48
CA ALA A 573 -18.03 2.58 30.98
C ALA A 573 -16.83 2.65 31.95
N SER A 574 -17.08 2.66 33.26
CA SER A 574 -16.01 2.64 34.27
C SER A 574 -15.24 1.31 34.27
N VAL A 575 -15.93 0.19 34.10
CA VAL A 575 -15.31 -1.14 33.93
C VAL A 575 -14.46 -1.18 32.65
N SER A 576 -14.97 -0.68 31.53
CA SER A 576 -14.21 -0.59 30.28
C SER A 576 -12.95 0.28 30.42
N ARG A 577 -13.04 1.42 31.13
CA ARG A 577 -11.87 2.29 31.40
C ARG A 577 -10.86 1.64 32.35
N ALA A 578 -11.33 0.86 33.33
CA ALA A 578 -10.48 0.15 34.28
C ALA A 578 -9.70 -1.01 33.63
N GLU A 579 -10.32 -1.77 32.71
CA GLU A 579 -9.60 -2.77 31.91
C GLU A 579 -8.50 -2.10 31.05
N ASN A 580 -8.82 -1.00 30.37
CA ASN A 580 -7.87 -0.27 29.54
C ASN A 580 -6.68 0.33 30.32
N SER A 581 -6.87 0.76 31.58
CA SER A 581 -5.79 1.34 32.40
C SER A 581 -4.91 0.28 33.07
N THR A 582 -5.47 -0.87 33.43
CA THR A 582 -4.72 -1.99 34.04
C THR A 582 -3.78 -2.65 33.03
N GLU A 583 -4.13 -2.64 31.74
CA GLU A 583 -3.30 -3.17 30.65
C GLU A 583 -2.23 -2.18 30.18
N LYS A 584 -2.47 -0.86 30.25
CA LYS A 584 -1.46 0.17 29.94
C LYS A 584 -0.22 0.08 30.86
N ASN A 585 -0.37 -0.50 32.06
CA ASN A 585 0.71 -0.78 33.00
C ASN A 585 1.40 -2.15 32.79
N ARG A 586 0.96 -2.97 31.84
CA ARG A 586 1.65 -4.20 31.39
C ARG A 586 2.35 -3.92 30.05
N GLY A 587 3.40 -3.09 30.08
CA GLY A 587 4.36 -3.01 28.96
C GLY A 587 5.12 -4.33 28.77
N PRO A 588 5.72 -4.57 27.59
CA PRO A 588 6.31 -5.86 27.26
C PRO A 588 7.53 -6.14 28.17
N ALA A 589 7.57 -7.35 28.73
CA ALA A 589 8.76 -7.91 29.37
C ALA A 589 9.75 -8.42 28.33
#